data_AF-A0A1F8QLT7-F1
#
_entry.id   AF-A0A1F8QLT7-F1
#
_cell.length_a   1.000
_cell.length_b   1.000
_cell.length_c   1.000
_cell.angle_alpha   90.00
_cell.angle_beta   90.00
_cell.angle_gamma   90.00
#
_symmetry.space_group_name_H-M   'P 1'
#
loop_
_entity.id
_entity.type
_entity.pdbx_description
1 polymer ?
#
loop_
_entity_poly.entity_id
_entity_poly.type
_entity_poly.pdbx_seq_one_letter_code
_entity_poly.pdbx_strand_id
1 'polypeptide(L)'
;MFLKPEDHFVITTIERHILEEQSNFPEATGALTQLLYDIALAGKVISSRTTRAGLAEILGRTEDVNVQGEVVQKLDRFADLTISRLNDHTGRLAIMASEENEKPIPIPDRYPIGKYVLLVDPLDGSSNIDYNIPVGTIFSIYRRISESGPGTLEDCLQPGRSLVAAGYIIYGSSTMLVYSSGQGVNGFTLDPAVGEFLLSHPNIMIPEKPAYFSVNLGYRVYWSEGIKHFTDYLQGLDGQLKALSLRYVGSLVADFHRNLLAGGVFYYPADMRDPKTPHGKLRLTYEAAPLAFLVEQAGGYASDGLGNILDIQPVALHQRTPLFIGNRDLVVKAEEFIRQYDQVRV
;
A
#
# COMPACT_ATOMS: atom_id res chain seq x y z
N MET A 1 9.55 5.89 17.37
CA MET A 1 9.54 5.94 18.85
C MET A 1 9.49 4.50 19.31
N PHE A 2 10.61 3.95 19.81
CA PHE A 2 10.65 2.57 20.28
C PHE A 2 10.00 2.48 21.68
N LEU A 3 9.37 1.35 22.00
CA LEU A 3 8.83 1.07 23.33
C LEU A 3 9.90 1.30 24.40
N LYS A 4 9.49 1.83 25.57
CA LYS A 4 10.41 1.99 26.70
C LYS A 4 10.79 0.62 27.27
N PRO A 5 11.97 0.48 27.91
CA PRO A 5 12.43 -0.80 28.47
C PRO A 5 11.46 -1.47 29.45
N GLU A 6 10.57 -0.68 30.02
CA GLU A 6 9.65 -1.03 31.11
C GLU A 6 8.36 -1.66 30.56
N ASP A 7 8.08 -1.50 29.25
CA ASP A 7 6.96 -2.09 28.52
C ASP A 7 7.30 -3.48 27.92
N HIS A 8 8.54 -3.97 28.10
CA HIS A 8 9.05 -5.21 27.48
C HIS A 8 8.41 -6.53 27.97
N PHE A 9 7.45 -6.49 28.90
CA PHE A 9 6.87 -7.71 29.48
C PHE A 9 5.51 -8.13 28.91
N VAL A 10 4.88 -7.33 28.03
CA VAL A 10 3.61 -7.73 27.40
C VAL A 10 3.83 -8.07 25.93
N ILE A 11 4.08 -9.34 25.66
CA ILE A 11 4.08 -9.87 24.30
C ILE A 11 2.66 -9.78 23.74
N THR A 12 2.49 -9.00 22.68
CA THR A 12 1.22 -8.83 21.98
C THR A 12 1.40 -9.31 20.55
N THR A 13 0.81 -10.45 20.22
CA THR A 13 0.76 -10.97 18.85
C THR A 13 -0.25 -10.18 18.03
N ILE A 14 -0.14 -10.24 16.71
CA ILE A 14 -1.14 -9.66 15.82
C ILE A 14 -2.54 -10.26 16.07
N GLU A 15 -2.63 -11.57 16.30
CA GLU A 15 -3.89 -12.25 16.63
C GLU A 15 -4.52 -11.66 17.89
N ARG A 16 -3.73 -11.55 18.98
CA ARG A 16 -4.18 -10.98 20.25
C ARG A 16 -4.65 -9.55 20.06
N HIS A 17 -3.86 -8.72 19.37
CA HIS A 17 -4.21 -7.33 19.15
C HIS A 17 -5.51 -7.19 18.35
N ILE A 18 -5.70 -7.94 17.26
CA ILE A 18 -6.93 -7.88 16.46
C ILE A 18 -8.15 -8.36 17.28
N LEU A 19 -7.99 -9.38 18.12
CA LEU A 19 -9.06 -9.86 19.01
C LEU A 19 -9.43 -8.83 20.09
N GLU A 20 -8.43 -8.15 20.68
CA GLU A 20 -8.64 -7.07 21.63
C GLU A 20 -9.35 -5.88 20.95
N GLU A 21 -8.95 -5.49 19.75
CA GLU A 21 -9.63 -4.45 18.97
C GLU A 21 -11.07 -4.83 18.59
N GLN A 22 -11.33 -6.10 18.26
CA GLN A 22 -12.69 -6.57 17.96
C GLN A 22 -13.64 -6.33 19.14
N SER A 23 -13.17 -6.43 20.38
CA SER A 23 -14.00 -6.23 21.57
C SER A 23 -14.57 -4.81 21.68
N ASN A 24 -13.97 -3.83 20.99
CA ASN A 24 -14.46 -2.47 20.88
C ASN A 24 -15.67 -2.33 19.92
N PHE A 25 -16.03 -3.39 19.19
CA PHE A 25 -17.12 -3.42 18.21
C PHE A 25 -18.12 -4.54 18.51
N PRO A 26 -19.19 -4.29 19.29
CA PRO A 26 -20.14 -5.31 19.72
C PRO A 26 -20.84 -6.07 18.59
N GLU A 27 -20.97 -5.46 17.41
CA GLU A 27 -21.59 -6.07 16.21
C GLU A 27 -20.59 -6.87 15.35
N ALA A 28 -19.31 -6.92 15.72
CA ALA A 28 -18.29 -7.58 14.94
C ALA A 28 -18.39 -9.11 15.07
N THR A 29 -18.80 -9.77 13.97
CA THR A 29 -18.92 -11.23 13.88
C THR A 29 -17.57 -11.98 13.87
N GLY A 30 -16.43 -11.31 14.03
CA GLY A 30 -15.08 -11.88 13.93
C GLY A 30 -14.57 -12.19 12.52
N ALA A 31 -15.41 -12.01 11.49
CA ALA A 31 -15.00 -12.33 10.11
C ALA A 31 -13.87 -11.43 9.58
N LEU A 32 -13.82 -10.15 10.00
CA LEU A 32 -12.72 -9.24 9.64
C LEU A 32 -11.44 -9.63 10.37
N THR A 33 -11.55 -10.00 11.65
CA THR A 33 -10.42 -10.44 12.48
C THR A 33 -9.66 -11.58 11.83
N GLN A 34 -10.42 -12.59 11.41
CA GLN A 34 -9.85 -13.76 10.78
C GLN A 34 -9.28 -13.46 9.38
N LEU A 35 -9.93 -12.58 8.60
CA LEU A 35 -9.39 -12.15 7.30
C LEU A 35 -8.03 -11.45 7.45
N LEU A 36 -7.87 -10.59 8.47
CA LEU A 36 -6.58 -9.97 8.76
C LEU A 36 -5.51 -11.00 9.17
N TYR A 37 -5.91 -12.04 9.91
CA TYR A 37 -5.02 -13.16 10.23
C TYR A 37 -4.63 -13.98 9.00
N ASP A 38 -5.57 -14.25 8.08
CA ASP A 38 -5.32 -14.94 6.81
C ASP A 38 -4.30 -14.15 5.95
N ILE A 39 -4.39 -12.81 5.93
CA ILE A 39 -3.42 -11.92 5.29
C ILE A 39 -2.06 -11.96 6.00
N ALA A 40 -2.03 -11.96 7.33
CA ALA A 40 -0.78 -12.09 8.09
C ALA A 40 -0.08 -13.43 7.80
N LEU A 41 -0.83 -14.52 7.73
CA LEU A 41 -0.32 -15.82 7.32
C LEU A 41 0.24 -15.79 5.88
N ALA A 42 -0.49 -15.17 4.93
CA ALA A 42 -0.01 -14.99 3.57
C ALA A 42 1.32 -14.22 3.54
N GLY A 43 1.44 -13.16 4.33
CA GLY A 43 2.68 -12.41 4.51
C GLY A 43 3.84 -13.24 5.04
N LYS A 44 3.60 -14.11 6.04
CA LYS A 44 4.62 -15.05 6.55
C LYS A 44 5.09 -16.01 5.45
N VAL A 45 4.15 -16.54 4.67
CA VAL A 45 4.43 -17.47 3.56
C VAL A 45 5.23 -16.77 2.46
N ILE A 46 4.84 -15.56 2.06
CA ILE A 46 5.56 -14.75 1.06
C ILE A 46 6.96 -14.40 1.57
N SER A 47 7.06 -13.92 2.81
CA SER A 47 8.34 -13.61 3.47
C SER A 47 9.30 -14.80 3.46
N SER A 48 8.80 -16.01 3.72
CA SER A 48 9.65 -17.21 3.75
C SER A 48 10.33 -17.50 2.39
N ARG A 49 9.74 -17.02 1.29
CA ARG A 49 10.28 -17.16 -0.06
C ARG A 49 11.09 -15.95 -0.50
N THR A 50 10.65 -14.73 -0.22
CA THR A 50 11.39 -13.51 -0.57
C THR A 50 12.77 -13.49 0.09
N THR A 51 12.88 -13.87 1.38
CA THR A 51 14.16 -13.94 2.10
C THR A 51 15.13 -14.99 1.55
N ARG A 52 14.64 -15.97 0.77
CA ARG A 52 15.44 -17.07 0.19
C ARG A 52 15.47 -17.03 -1.33
N ALA A 53 15.07 -15.91 -1.94
CA ALA A 53 14.84 -15.85 -3.37
C ALA A 53 16.11 -16.25 -4.16
N GLY A 54 17.32 -15.92 -3.66
CA GLY A 54 18.59 -16.29 -4.30
C GLY A 54 19.10 -17.71 -4.04
N LEU A 55 18.44 -18.48 -3.17
CA LEU A 55 18.82 -19.86 -2.82
C LEU A 55 17.81 -20.88 -3.34
N ALA A 56 16.54 -20.51 -3.44
CA ALA A 56 15.58 -21.22 -4.24
C ALA A 56 15.79 -20.80 -5.71
N GLU A 57 15.53 -21.65 -6.70
CA GLU A 57 15.59 -21.30 -8.14
C GLU A 57 14.46 -20.32 -8.57
N ILE A 58 14.25 -19.29 -7.74
CA ILE A 58 13.24 -18.24 -7.81
C ILE A 58 13.88 -16.97 -8.39
N LEU A 59 15.14 -16.65 -8.01
CA LEU A 59 15.95 -15.64 -8.68
C LEU A 59 16.74 -16.29 -9.81
N GLY A 60 16.35 -16.00 -11.04
CA GLY A 60 17.06 -16.47 -12.22
C GLY A 60 16.15 -16.60 -13.42
N ARG A 61 16.55 -15.91 -14.50
CA ARG A 61 16.13 -16.15 -15.88
C ARG A 61 16.31 -17.63 -16.20
N THR A 62 15.28 -18.41 -15.98
CA THR A 62 15.23 -19.77 -16.52
C THR A 62 14.93 -19.59 -18.01
N GLU A 63 15.64 -20.30 -18.88
CA GLU A 63 15.56 -20.19 -20.35
C GLU A 63 14.19 -20.60 -20.95
N ASP A 64 13.13 -20.63 -20.15
CA ASP A 64 11.76 -20.80 -20.62
C ASP A 64 11.19 -19.45 -21.03
N VAL A 65 11.53 -19.06 -22.26
CA VAL A 65 10.89 -17.94 -22.97
C VAL A 65 9.45 -18.35 -23.28
N ASN A 66 8.48 -17.85 -22.50
CA ASN A 66 7.09 -17.86 -22.95
C ASN A 66 6.95 -16.96 -24.18
N VAL A 67 6.03 -17.34 -25.07
CA VAL A 67 5.83 -16.90 -26.47
C VAL A 67 5.57 -15.38 -26.66
N GLN A 68 5.70 -14.55 -25.62
CA GLN A 68 5.52 -13.10 -25.67
C GLN A 68 6.70 -12.27 -25.14
N GLY A 69 7.83 -12.89 -24.79
CA GLY A 69 9.10 -12.16 -24.65
C GLY A 69 9.26 -11.27 -23.40
N GLU A 70 8.47 -11.46 -22.35
CA GLU A 70 8.69 -10.80 -21.06
C GLU A 70 9.19 -11.79 -19.99
N VAL A 71 10.28 -11.42 -19.32
CA VAL A 71 10.78 -12.09 -18.10
C VAL A 71 9.94 -11.55 -16.94
N VAL A 72 8.95 -12.31 -16.50
CA VAL A 72 8.08 -11.93 -15.39
C VAL A 72 7.86 -13.13 -14.44
N GLN A 73 7.32 -12.88 -13.25
CA GLN A 73 6.23 -13.70 -12.71
C GLN A 73 6.53 -15.01 -11.93
N LYS A 74 7.72 -15.26 -11.36
CA LYS A 74 7.82 -16.37 -10.38
C LYS A 74 7.32 -15.98 -8.99
N LEU A 75 7.72 -14.81 -8.48
CA LEU A 75 7.38 -14.40 -7.12
C LEU A 75 6.07 -13.62 -7.04
N ASP A 76 5.77 -12.78 -8.05
CA ASP A 76 4.48 -12.06 -8.15
C ASP A 76 3.31 -13.04 -8.21
N ARG A 77 3.38 -13.99 -9.15
CA ARG A 77 2.40 -15.09 -9.27
C ARG A 77 2.34 -15.95 -8.01
N PHE A 78 3.46 -16.17 -7.35
CA PHE A 78 3.46 -16.91 -6.09
C PHE A 78 2.72 -16.15 -4.99
N ALA A 79 2.97 -14.84 -4.85
CA ALA A 79 2.29 -14.00 -3.88
C ALA A 79 0.78 -13.92 -4.17
N ASP A 80 0.40 -13.69 -5.43
CA ASP A 80 -0.99 -13.65 -5.88
C ASP A 80 -1.74 -14.97 -5.57
N LEU A 81 -1.15 -16.12 -5.96
CA LEU A 81 -1.74 -17.43 -5.69
C LEU A 81 -1.78 -17.76 -4.19
N THR A 82 -0.79 -17.31 -3.42
CA THR A 82 -0.75 -17.52 -1.96
C THR A 82 -1.91 -16.79 -1.30
N ILE A 83 -2.08 -15.51 -1.61
CA ILE A 83 -3.16 -14.70 -1.07
C ILE A 83 -4.51 -15.28 -1.50
N SER A 84 -4.70 -15.55 -2.78
CA SER A 84 -5.96 -16.09 -3.31
C SER A 84 -6.34 -17.43 -2.66
N ARG A 85 -5.42 -18.41 -2.61
CA ARG A 85 -5.69 -19.75 -2.07
C ARG A 85 -5.89 -19.79 -0.55
N LEU A 86 -5.30 -18.85 0.19
CA LEU A 86 -5.55 -18.76 1.64
C LEU A 86 -6.94 -18.17 1.94
N ASN A 87 -7.56 -17.49 0.98
CA ASN A 87 -8.75 -16.71 1.23
C ASN A 87 -10.01 -17.19 0.48
N ASP A 88 -9.88 -17.96 -0.61
CA ASP A 88 -10.98 -18.36 -1.52
C ASP A 88 -12.04 -19.31 -0.92
N HIS A 89 -11.77 -19.94 0.22
CA HIS A 89 -12.63 -20.99 0.80
C HIS A 89 -13.17 -20.65 2.19
N THR A 90 -12.82 -19.48 2.72
CA THR A 90 -13.01 -19.13 4.14
C THR A 90 -14.45 -18.71 4.50
N GLY A 91 -15.29 -18.39 3.50
CA GLY A 91 -16.61 -17.79 3.75
C GLY A 91 -16.57 -16.33 4.18
N ARG A 92 -15.41 -15.66 4.11
CA ARG A 92 -15.23 -14.27 4.57
C ARG A 92 -15.39 -13.25 3.44
N LEU A 93 -14.97 -13.63 2.24
CA LEU A 93 -14.93 -12.76 1.07
C LEU A 93 -16.09 -13.04 0.13
N ALA A 94 -16.59 -11.98 -0.51
CA ALA A 94 -17.56 -12.03 -1.58
C ALA A 94 -16.87 -12.10 -2.95
N ILE A 95 -15.76 -11.39 -3.07
CA ILE A 95 -14.92 -11.32 -4.27
C ILE A 95 -13.54 -10.81 -3.88
N MET A 96 -12.54 -11.19 -4.68
CA MET A 96 -11.18 -10.68 -4.60
C MET A 96 -10.83 -9.92 -5.87
N ALA A 97 -9.84 -9.05 -5.81
CA ALA A 97 -9.24 -8.46 -6.99
C ALA A 97 -7.75 -8.18 -6.74
N SER A 98 -6.94 -8.30 -7.77
CA SER A 98 -5.48 -8.25 -7.67
C SER A 98 -4.89 -7.45 -8.81
N GLU A 99 -3.79 -6.75 -8.57
CA GLU A 99 -3.01 -6.05 -9.61
C GLU A 99 -2.60 -7.02 -10.74
N GLU A 100 -2.31 -8.28 -10.40
CA GLU A 100 -1.85 -9.33 -11.32
C GLU A 100 -2.98 -9.93 -12.19
N ASN A 101 -4.24 -9.59 -11.92
CA ASN A 101 -5.40 -10.19 -12.58
C ASN A 101 -6.24 -9.12 -13.30
N GLU A 102 -6.47 -9.31 -14.60
CA GLU A 102 -7.25 -8.37 -15.42
C GLU A 102 -8.69 -8.17 -14.88
N LYS A 103 -9.30 -9.26 -14.38
CA LYS A 103 -10.68 -9.29 -13.89
C LYS A 103 -10.73 -9.60 -12.40
N PRO A 104 -11.81 -9.20 -11.70
CA PRO A 104 -12.08 -9.67 -10.35
C PRO A 104 -12.07 -11.20 -10.28
N ILE A 105 -11.58 -11.72 -9.16
CA ILE A 105 -11.45 -13.14 -8.85
C ILE A 105 -12.66 -13.55 -8.01
N PRO A 106 -13.65 -14.26 -8.61
CA PRO A 106 -14.83 -14.71 -7.86
C PRO A 106 -14.45 -15.83 -6.89
N ILE A 107 -15.22 -15.94 -5.81
CA ILE A 107 -15.16 -17.10 -4.92
C ILE A 107 -15.70 -18.32 -5.66
N PRO A 108 -14.99 -19.47 -5.67
CA PRO A 108 -15.47 -20.67 -6.33
C PRO A 108 -16.84 -21.12 -5.79
N ASP A 109 -17.77 -21.49 -6.68
CA ASP A 109 -19.17 -21.83 -6.35
C ASP A 109 -19.35 -22.91 -5.25
N ARG A 110 -18.33 -23.76 -5.05
CA ARG A 110 -18.32 -24.80 -4.02
C ARG A 110 -18.06 -24.28 -2.60
N TYR A 111 -17.65 -23.03 -2.45
CA TYR A 111 -17.29 -22.42 -1.17
C TYR A 111 -18.30 -21.33 -0.78
N PRO A 112 -18.49 -21.10 0.54
CA PRO A 112 -19.39 -20.05 1.00
C PRO A 112 -18.87 -18.66 0.62
N ILE A 113 -19.82 -17.76 0.33
CA ILE A 113 -19.57 -16.36 0.03
C ILE A 113 -19.75 -15.54 1.31
N GLY A 114 -18.82 -14.63 1.57
CA GLY A 114 -18.85 -13.73 2.71
C GLY A 114 -19.31 -12.32 2.40
N LYS A 115 -18.92 -11.39 3.28
CA LYS A 115 -19.38 -9.98 3.28
C LYS A 115 -18.30 -8.96 2.96
N TYR A 116 -17.05 -9.41 2.80
CA TYR A 116 -15.92 -8.53 2.55
C TYR A 116 -15.41 -8.64 1.12
N VAL A 117 -14.71 -7.60 0.68
CA VAL A 117 -14.04 -7.53 -0.61
C VAL A 117 -12.56 -7.33 -0.31
N LEU A 118 -11.70 -8.12 -0.92
CA LEU A 118 -10.24 -8.02 -0.75
C LEU A 118 -9.60 -7.59 -2.05
N LEU A 119 -8.96 -6.42 -2.02
CA LEU A 119 -8.24 -5.81 -3.12
C LEU A 119 -6.75 -5.84 -2.76
N VAL A 120 -5.88 -6.40 -3.60
CA VAL A 120 -4.45 -6.56 -3.28
C VAL A 120 -3.51 -6.14 -4.40
N ASP A 121 -2.40 -5.52 -4.00
CA ASP A 121 -1.14 -5.60 -4.75
C ASP A 121 -0.31 -6.70 -4.06
N PRO A 122 -0.19 -7.88 -4.68
CA PRO A 122 0.46 -9.02 -4.05
C PRO A 122 1.97 -8.78 -3.83
N LEU A 123 2.63 -8.00 -4.71
CA LEU A 123 4.07 -7.77 -4.64
C LEU A 123 4.49 -6.40 -5.23
N ASP A 124 4.27 -5.33 -4.47
CA ASP A 124 4.76 -3.98 -4.77
C ASP A 124 6.30 -3.96 -4.88
N GLY A 125 6.77 -3.25 -5.89
CA GLY A 125 8.19 -3.11 -6.16
C GLY A 125 8.80 -4.37 -6.76
N SER A 126 8.04 -5.22 -7.43
CA SER A 126 8.51 -6.46 -8.06
C SER A 126 9.77 -6.29 -8.94
N SER A 127 9.93 -5.15 -9.62
CA SER A 127 11.14 -4.81 -10.38
C SER A 127 12.42 -4.77 -9.54
N ASN A 128 12.32 -4.73 -8.22
CA ASN A 128 13.41 -4.61 -7.26
C ASN A 128 13.86 -5.97 -6.69
N ILE A 129 13.13 -7.05 -6.97
CA ILE A 129 13.36 -8.39 -6.41
C ILE A 129 14.76 -8.90 -6.74
N ASP A 130 15.17 -8.79 -8.00
CA ASP A 130 16.49 -9.27 -8.49
C ASP A 130 17.67 -8.51 -7.88
N TYR A 131 17.42 -7.34 -7.28
CA TYR A 131 18.44 -6.47 -6.71
C TYR A 131 18.50 -6.54 -5.18
N ASN A 132 17.73 -7.44 -4.55
CA ASN A 132 17.64 -7.59 -3.10
C ASN A 132 17.26 -6.27 -2.39
N ILE A 133 16.41 -5.48 -3.03
CA ILE A 133 15.87 -4.23 -2.53
C ILE A 133 14.50 -4.52 -1.90
N PRO A 134 14.07 -3.81 -0.84
CA PRO A 134 12.78 -4.07 -0.19
C PRO A 134 11.59 -4.02 -1.15
N VAL A 135 10.70 -4.98 -0.98
CA VAL A 135 9.42 -5.12 -1.70
C VAL A 135 8.29 -5.26 -0.68
N GLY A 136 7.03 -5.27 -1.12
CA GLY A 136 5.91 -5.36 -0.17
C GLY A 136 4.63 -5.97 -0.74
N THR A 137 3.63 -6.16 0.11
CA THR A 137 2.26 -6.50 -0.28
C THR A 137 1.36 -5.38 0.23
N ILE A 138 0.41 -4.90 -0.56
CA ILE A 138 -0.57 -3.88 -0.14
C ILE A 138 -1.96 -4.49 -0.22
N PHE A 139 -2.82 -4.19 0.76
CA PHE A 139 -4.18 -4.70 0.77
C PHE A 139 -5.20 -3.67 1.23
N SER A 140 -6.38 -3.80 0.64
CA SER A 140 -7.58 -3.00 0.86
C SER A 140 -8.74 -3.94 1.19
N ILE A 141 -9.47 -3.67 2.27
CA ILE A 141 -10.65 -4.45 2.68
C ILE A 141 -11.86 -3.51 2.71
N TYR A 142 -12.88 -3.87 1.93
CA TYR A 142 -14.19 -3.21 1.93
C TYR A 142 -15.26 -4.18 2.43
N ARG A 143 -16.40 -3.65 2.88
CA ARG A 143 -17.65 -4.45 2.90
C ARG A 143 -18.24 -4.44 1.49
N ARG A 144 -18.83 -5.55 1.07
CA ARG A 144 -19.58 -5.61 -0.20
C ARG A 144 -20.76 -4.64 -0.13
N ILE A 145 -21.12 -4.05 -1.27
CA ILE A 145 -22.32 -3.23 -1.45
C ILE A 145 -23.50 -4.11 -1.85
N SER A 146 -23.24 -5.13 -2.67
CA SER A 146 -24.26 -6.08 -3.12
C SER A 146 -24.90 -6.82 -1.94
N GLU A 147 -26.22 -6.92 -1.94
CA GLU A 147 -26.97 -7.45 -0.79
C GLU A 147 -26.87 -8.98 -0.64
N SER A 148 -26.71 -9.71 -1.76
CA SER A 148 -26.63 -11.17 -1.77
C SER A 148 -25.99 -11.70 -3.06
N GLY A 149 -25.73 -13.02 -3.11
CA GLY A 149 -25.16 -13.69 -4.27
C GLY A 149 -23.63 -13.51 -4.41
N PRO A 150 -23.04 -13.87 -5.56
CA PRO A 150 -21.63 -13.63 -5.86
C PRO A 150 -21.28 -12.14 -5.74
N GLY A 151 -20.03 -11.83 -5.36
CA GLY A 151 -19.55 -10.46 -5.45
C GLY A 151 -19.48 -9.99 -6.91
N THR A 152 -19.55 -8.68 -7.08
CA THR A 152 -19.64 -7.99 -8.37
C THR A 152 -18.45 -7.07 -8.58
N LEU A 153 -18.27 -6.52 -9.78
CA LEU A 153 -17.22 -5.53 -10.02
C LEU A 153 -17.50 -4.25 -9.23
N GLU A 154 -18.76 -3.86 -9.09
CA GLU A 154 -19.20 -2.69 -8.32
C GLU A 154 -18.76 -2.79 -6.86
N ASP A 155 -18.72 -4.00 -6.29
CA ASP A 155 -18.19 -4.23 -4.94
C ASP A 155 -16.70 -3.88 -4.81
N CYS A 156 -15.93 -3.92 -5.91
CA CYS A 156 -14.52 -3.53 -5.95
C CYS A 156 -14.32 -2.04 -6.27
N LEU A 157 -15.33 -1.35 -6.80
CA LEU A 157 -15.23 0.04 -7.25
C LEU A 157 -15.84 1.01 -6.22
N GLN A 158 -15.29 1.00 -5.02
CA GLN A 158 -15.72 1.85 -3.92
C GLN A 158 -14.69 2.95 -3.65
N PRO A 159 -15.10 4.16 -3.22
CA PRO A 159 -14.16 5.19 -2.80
C PRO A 159 -13.38 4.72 -1.57
N GLY A 160 -12.14 5.19 -1.42
CA GLY A 160 -11.27 4.80 -0.30
C GLY A 160 -11.89 5.10 1.07
N ARG A 161 -12.82 6.06 1.16
CA ARG A 161 -13.63 6.32 2.36
C ARG A 161 -14.43 5.13 2.87
N SER A 162 -14.75 4.16 2.01
CA SER A 162 -15.50 2.96 2.37
C SER A 162 -14.61 1.82 2.89
N LEU A 163 -13.29 2.00 2.95
CA LEU A 163 -12.36 1.02 3.52
C LEU A 163 -12.73 0.75 4.98
N VAL A 164 -12.85 -0.53 5.33
CA VAL A 164 -13.02 -0.96 6.73
C VAL A 164 -11.70 -1.41 7.36
N ALA A 165 -10.73 -1.77 6.54
CA ALA A 165 -9.35 -1.94 6.94
C ALA A 165 -8.43 -1.85 5.71
N ALA A 166 -7.20 -1.41 5.93
CA ALA A 166 -6.15 -1.43 4.93
C ALA A 166 -4.80 -1.65 5.60
N GLY A 167 -3.82 -2.08 4.83
CA GLY A 167 -2.48 -2.31 5.34
C GLY A 167 -1.49 -2.63 4.26
N TYR A 168 -0.26 -2.82 4.69
CA TYR A 168 0.81 -3.36 3.87
C TYR A 168 1.73 -4.25 4.70
N ILE A 169 2.47 -5.09 3.99
CA ILE A 169 3.56 -5.89 4.53
C ILE A 169 4.81 -5.46 3.79
N ILE A 170 5.86 -5.07 4.51
CA ILE A 170 7.16 -4.74 3.94
C ILE A 170 8.12 -5.92 4.19
N TYR A 171 8.73 -6.42 3.12
CA TYR A 171 9.75 -7.46 3.12
C TYR A 171 11.12 -6.79 2.96
N GLY A 172 11.62 -6.19 4.05
CA GLY A 172 12.88 -5.46 4.07
C GLY A 172 13.98 -6.21 4.84
N SER A 173 14.81 -5.45 5.57
CA SER A 173 15.78 -6.02 6.52
C SER A 173 15.11 -6.86 7.63
N SER A 174 13.87 -6.51 7.96
CA SER A 174 12.93 -7.34 8.71
C SER A 174 11.58 -7.29 8.00
N THR A 175 10.74 -8.29 8.24
CA THR A 175 9.37 -8.31 7.73
C THR A 175 8.46 -7.61 8.72
N MET A 176 7.72 -6.60 8.26
CA MET A 176 6.74 -5.90 9.10
C MET A 176 5.38 -5.85 8.43
N LEU A 177 4.33 -6.10 9.20
CA LEU A 177 2.94 -5.85 8.82
C LEU A 177 2.48 -4.55 9.49
N VAL A 178 1.95 -3.63 8.71
CA VAL A 178 1.39 -2.36 9.19
C VAL A 178 -0.05 -2.27 8.69
N TYR A 179 -1.00 -2.06 9.59
CA TYR A 179 -2.41 -1.98 9.21
C TYR A 179 -3.20 -1.00 10.07
N SER A 180 -4.38 -0.64 9.59
CA SER A 180 -5.42 0.09 10.32
C SER A 180 -6.79 -0.49 10.00
N SER A 181 -7.68 -0.49 11.00
CA SER A 181 -9.13 -0.74 10.89
C SER A 181 -9.96 0.54 11.15
N GLY A 182 -9.34 1.72 10.99
CA GLY A 182 -9.98 3.02 11.21
C GLY A 182 -9.82 3.60 12.62
N GLN A 183 -9.02 2.97 13.47
CA GLN A 183 -8.70 3.44 14.83
C GLN A 183 -7.18 3.47 15.04
N GLY A 184 -6.49 4.32 14.26
CA GLY A 184 -5.03 4.44 14.31
C GLY A 184 -4.29 3.37 13.50
N VAL A 185 -2.97 3.47 13.47
CA VAL A 185 -2.10 2.62 12.66
C VAL A 185 -1.14 1.85 13.57
N ASN A 186 -1.05 0.53 13.38
CA ASN A 186 -0.20 -0.32 14.21
C ASN A 186 0.77 -1.13 13.35
N GLY A 187 2.02 -1.23 13.79
CA GLY A 187 3.09 -1.98 13.13
C GLY A 187 3.56 -3.17 13.96
N PHE A 188 3.70 -4.30 13.28
CA PHE A 188 4.11 -5.58 13.85
C PHE A 188 5.34 -6.09 13.12
N THR A 189 6.34 -6.55 13.86
CA THR A 189 7.55 -7.15 13.29
C THR A 189 7.45 -8.66 13.41
N LEU A 190 7.74 -9.37 12.31
CA LEU A 190 7.81 -10.83 12.31
C LEU A 190 9.06 -11.27 13.07
N ASP A 191 8.88 -12.09 14.10
CA ASP A 191 9.96 -12.89 14.69
C ASP A 191 10.05 -14.23 13.93
N PRO A 192 11.11 -14.48 13.14
CA PRO A 192 11.24 -15.72 12.38
C PRO A 192 11.46 -16.97 13.24
N ALA A 193 11.97 -16.81 14.48
CA ALA A 193 12.23 -17.94 15.36
C ALA A 193 10.93 -18.52 15.96
N VAL A 194 9.96 -17.63 16.24
CA VAL A 194 8.63 -18.02 16.73
C VAL A 194 7.62 -18.19 15.58
N GLY A 195 7.85 -17.49 14.46
CA GLY A 195 6.94 -17.50 13.31
C GLY A 195 5.71 -16.62 13.51
N GLU A 196 5.82 -15.54 14.30
CA GLU A 196 4.68 -14.68 14.65
C GLU A 196 4.97 -13.18 14.53
N PHE A 197 3.94 -12.41 14.15
CA PHE A 197 4.00 -10.96 14.12
C PHE A 197 3.76 -10.40 15.52
N LEU A 198 4.75 -9.68 16.04
CA LEU A 198 4.72 -9.07 17.38
C LEU A 198 4.58 -7.56 17.27
N LEU A 199 3.70 -6.97 18.07
CA LEU A 199 3.50 -5.52 18.11
C LEU A 199 4.81 -4.83 18.48
N SER A 200 5.33 -4.03 17.55
CA SER A 200 6.60 -3.31 17.72
C SER A 200 6.43 -1.79 17.62
N HIS A 201 5.36 -1.33 16.97
CA HIS A 201 5.07 0.08 16.74
C HIS A 201 3.57 0.37 16.97
N PRO A 202 3.14 0.56 18.23
CA PRO A 202 1.76 0.95 18.51
C PRO A 202 1.50 2.40 18.09
N ASN A 203 0.29 2.68 17.60
CA ASN A 203 -0.23 4.02 17.32
C ASN A 203 0.75 4.91 16.53
N ILE A 204 1.19 4.42 15.36
CA ILE A 204 2.07 5.14 14.45
C ILE A 204 1.41 6.46 14.04
N MET A 205 2.12 7.55 14.32
CA MET A 205 1.79 8.90 13.86
C MET A 205 2.94 9.42 13.01
N ILE A 206 2.62 10.09 11.90
CA ILE A 206 3.65 10.74 11.09
C ILE A 206 4.30 11.88 11.89
N PRO A 207 5.64 11.96 11.96
CA PRO A 207 6.30 13.07 12.66
C PRO A 207 5.93 14.43 12.05
N GLU A 208 5.64 15.42 12.90
CA GLU A 208 5.28 16.79 12.45
C GLU A 208 6.36 17.42 11.57
N LYS A 209 7.63 17.21 11.91
CA LYS A 209 8.78 17.75 11.16
C LYS A 209 9.18 16.76 10.06
N PRO A 210 8.97 17.10 8.77
CA PRO A 210 9.40 16.23 7.69
C PRO A 210 10.92 16.21 7.58
N ALA A 211 11.47 15.03 7.27
CA ALA A 211 12.91 14.86 7.05
C ALA A 211 13.24 14.52 5.59
N TYR A 212 12.31 13.88 4.88
CA TYR A 212 12.56 13.29 3.57
C TYR A 212 11.60 13.78 2.49
N PHE A 213 12.06 13.76 1.25
CA PHE A 213 11.18 13.69 0.10
C PHE A 213 11.60 12.54 -0.81
N SER A 214 10.63 11.96 -1.51
CA SER A 214 10.80 10.70 -2.24
C SER A 214 10.15 10.76 -3.59
N VAL A 215 10.98 10.80 -4.62
CA VAL A 215 10.58 10.91 -6.02
C VAL A 215 11.67 10.36 -6.94
N ASN A 216 11.28 9.84 -8.10
CA ASN A 216 12.21 9.56 -9.17
C ASN A 216 12.55 10.83 -9.98
N LEU A 217 13.62 11.54 -9.59
CA LEU A 217 14.09 12.73 -10.31
C LEU A 217 14.45 12.49 -11.79
N GLY A 218 14.64 11.22 -12.21
CA GLY A 218 14.87 10.88 -13.60
C GLY A 218 13.70 11.26 -14.53
N TYR A 219 12.50 11.45 -13.98
CA TYR A 219 11.33 11.90 -14.74
C TYR A 219 11.12 13.43 -14.74
N ARG A 220 12.02 14.22 -14.14
CA ARG A 220 11.87 15.69 -14.03
C ARG A 220 11.62 16.41 -15.35
N VAL A 221 12.18 15.89 -16.44
CA VAL A 221 11.99 16.45 -17.79
C VAL A 221 10.55 16.32 -18.31
N TYR A 222 9.77 15.39 -17.77
CA TYR A 222 8.38 15.11 -18.14
C TYR A 222 7.37 15.63 -17.12
N TRP A 223 7.81 16.47 -16.19
CA TRP A 223 6.91 17.05 -15.18
C TRP A 223 6.35 18.38 -15.64
N SER A 224 5.17 18.71 -15.11
CA SER A 224 4.60 20.05 -15.21
C SER A 224 5.44 21.08 -14.44
N GLU A 225 5.16 22.37 -14.63
CA GLU A 225 5.91 23.43 -13.94
C GLU A 225 5.60 23.44 -12.44
N GLY A 226 4.35 23.17 -12.04
CA GLY A 226 3.97 23.05 -10.63
C GLY A 226 4.79 22.00 -9.89
N ILE A 227 5.01 20.84 -10.50
CA ILE A 227 5.83 19.78 -9.89
C ILE A 227 7.30 20.14 -9.83
N LYS A 228 7.83 20.83 -10.84
CA LYS A 228 9.22 21.33 -10.81
C LYS A 228 9.39 22.34 -9.69
N HIS A 229 8.50 23.32 -9.58
CA HIS A 229 8.52 24.32 -8.51
C HIS A 229 8.35 23.69 -7.12
N PHE A 230 7.44 22.74 -6.96
CA PHE A 230 7.29 21.99 -5.71
C PHE A 230 8.58 21.23 -5.35
N THR A 231 9.23 20.60 -6.33
CA THR A 231 10.50 19.90 -6.09
C THR A 231 11.62 20.87 -5.70
N ASP A 232 11.71 22.03 -6.36
CA ASP A 232 12.70 23.06 -6.05
C ASP A 232 12.46 23.63 -4.61
N TYR A 233 11.20 23.78 -4.19
CA TYR A 233 10.81 24.11 -2.81
C TYR A 233 11.29 23.05 -1.80
N LEU A 234 11.10 21.75 -2.08
CA LEU A 234 11.58 20.66 -1.21
C LEU A 234 13.11 20.63 -1.08
N GLN A 235 13.81 21.06 -2.14
CA GLN A 235 15.27 21.21 -2.16
C GLN A 235 15.75 22.52 -1.49
N GLY A 236 14.84 23.37 -1.04
CA GLY A 236 15.13 24.65 -0.41
C GLY A 236 15.75 25.68 -1.36
N LEU A 237 15.56 25.53 -2.66
CA LEU A 237 16.14 26.43 -3.67
C LEU A 237 15.48 27.81 -3.68
N ASP A 238 14.24 27.91 -3.20
CA ASP A 238 13.50 29.16 -3.06
C ASP A 238 13.67 29.82 -1.67
N GLY A 239 14.39 29.19 -0.76
CA GLY A 239 14.63 29.66 0.61
C GLY A 239 13.44 29.58 1.57
N GLN A 240 12.29 29.04 1.16
CA GLN A 240 11.08 28.96 2.01
C GLN A 240 11.10 27.77 2.97
N LEU A 241 11.80 26.69 2.57
CA LEU A 241 11.95 25.47 3.37
C LEU A 241 13.44 25.14 3.50
N LYS A 242 13.86 24.66 4.67
CA LYS A 242 15.17 24.01 4.80
C LYS A 242 15.15 22.73 3.98
N ALA A 243 16.12 22.59 3.06
CA ALA A 243 16.24 21.43 2.18
C ALA A 243 16.01 20.09 2.91
N LEU A 244 15.06 19.31 2.40
CA LEU A 244 14.79 17.96 2.87
C LEU A 244 15.76 16.97 2.21
N SER A 245 15.97 15.80 2.82
CA SER A 245 16.85 14.79 2.25
C SER A 245 16.11 13.96 1.20
N LEU A 246 16.65 13.89 -0.02
CA LEU A 246 16.12 13.00 -1.06
C LEU A 246 16.38 11.54 -0.70
N ARG A 247 15.33 10.72 -0.67
CA ARG A 247 15.41 9.25 -0.59
C ARG A 247 14.39 8.63 -1.51
N TYR A 248 14.83 7.76 -2.41
CA TYR A 248 13.95 7.04 -3.32
C TYR A 248 14.48 5.62 -3.47
N VAL A 249 13.78 4.66 -2.85
CA VAL A 249 14.11 3.23 -2.89
C VAL A 249 13.62 2.63 -4.21
N GLY A 250 12.48 3.10 -4.71
CA GLY A 250 11.86 2.58 -5.93
C GLY A 250 10.82 1.47 -5.69
N SER A 251 10.44 1.24 -4.44
CA SER A 251 9.23 0.50 -4.03
C SER A 251 8.33 1.47 -3.28
N LEU A 252 7.05 1.51 -3.64
CA LEU A 252 6.07 2.40 -3.02
C LEU A 252 5.97 2.11 -1.52
N VAL A 253 5.85 0.82 -1.15
CA VAL A 253 5.77 0.37 0.24
C VAL A 253 7.00 0.80 1.04
N ALA A 254 8.21 0.62 0.47
CA ALA A 254 9.46 0.96 1.16
C ALA A 254 9.60 2.47 1.38
N ASP A 255 9.29 3.28 0.37
CA ASP A 255 9.37 4.73 0.46
C ASP A 255 8.28 5.31 1.38
N PHE A 256 7.05 4.78 1.30
CA PHE A 256 5.96 5.14 2.19
C PHE A 256 6.26 4.79 3.64
N HIS A 257 6.73 3.56 3.93
CA HIS A 257 7.01 3.12 5.29
C HIS A 257 8.06 4.00 5.99
N ARG A 258 9.14 4.38 5.28
CA ARG A 258 10.12 5.32 5.82
C ARG A 258 9.49 6.68 6.13
N ASN A 259 8.73 7.24 5.20
CA ASN A 259 8.14 8.56 5.37
C ASN A 259 7.07 8.57 6.46
N LEU A 260 6.33 7.49 6.63
CA LEU A 260 5.38 7.29 7.73
C LEU A 260 6.09 7.34 9.10
N LEU A 261 7.25 6.68 9.24
CA LEU A 261 7.97 6.61 10.52
C LEU A 261 8.86 7.82 10.81
N ALA A 262 9.40 8.47 9.77
CA ALA A 262 10.43 9.50 9.93
C ALA A 262 10.01 10.89 9.44
N GLY A 263 8.82 11.01 8.86
CA GLY A 263 8.32 12.26 8.28
C GLY A 263 8.89 12.52 6.89
N GLY A 264 8.02 12.89 5.97
CA GLY A 264 8.37 13.25 4.62
C GLY A 264 7.19 13.22 3.67
N VAL A 265 7.48 13.35 2.38
CA VAL A 265 6.50 13.20 1.30
C VAL A 265 7.03 12.26 0.24
N PHE A 266 6.23 11.27 -0.14
CA PHE A 266 6.42 10.52 -1.37
C PHE A 266 5.52 11.11 -2.44
N TYR A 267 6.03 11.24 -3.66
CA TYR A 267 5.19 11.61 -4.78
C TYR A 267 5.57 10.93 -6.09
N TYR A 268 4.54 10.52 -6.81
CA TYR A 268 4.57 10.03 -8.18
C TYR A 268 3.56 10.84 -8.98
N PRO A 269 3.97 11.99 -9.54
CA PRO A 269 3.08 12.91 -10.24
C PRO A 269 2.62 12.31 -11.58
N ALA A 270 1.66 12.97 -12.23
CA ALA A 270 1.29 12.62 -13.60
C ALA A 270 2.49 12.75 -14.55
N ASP A 271 2.65 11.79 -15.45
CA ASP A 271 3.64 11.86 -16.54
C ASP A 271 3.08 12.72 -17.68
N MET A 272 3.82 13.76 -18.09
CA MET A 272 3.43 14.68 -19.17
C MET A 272 4.07 14.34 -20.53
N ARG A 273 4.60 13.12 -20.73
CA ARG A 273 5.13 12.68 -22.04
C ARG A 273 4.10 12.80 -23.16
N ASP A 274 2.84 12.50 -22.86
CA ASP A 274 1.70 12.95 -23.66
C ASP A 274 0.91 14.01 -22.88
N PRO A 275 1.09 15.31 -23.17
CA PRO A 275 0.39 16.38 -22.48
C PRO A 275 -1.14 16.34 -22.63
N LYS A 276 -1.67 15.59 -23.61
CA LYS A 276 -3.11 15.44 -23.81
C LYS A 276 -3.72 14.38 -22.90
N THR A 277 -2.90 13.43 -22.43
CA THR A 277 -3.34 12.35 -21.54
C THR A 277 -2.39 12.18 -20.35
N PRO A 278 -2.24 13.21 -19.49
CA PRO A 278 -1.48 13.07 -18.26
C PRO A 278 -2.05 11.93 -17.43
N HIS A 279 -1.20 10.99 -17.04
CA HIS A 279 -1.63 9.85 -16.25
C HIS A 279 -0.61 9.53 -15.16
N GLY A 280 -1.11 9.09 -14.01
CA GLY A 280 -0.27 8.51 -12.98
C GLY A 280 0.21 7.11 -13.36
N LYS A 281 1.19 6.60 -12.61
CA LYS A 281 1.66 5.21 -12.74
C LYS A 281 0.93 4.26 -11.79
N LEU A 282 0.66 4.71 -10.56
CA LEU A 282 0.14 3.88 -9.47
C LEU A 282 -1.36 3.65 -9.62
N ARG A 283 -1.86 2.49 -9.18
CA ARG A 283 -3.27 2.10 -9.22
C ARG A 283 -3.99 2.69 -8.02
N LEU A 284 -5.18 3.22 -8.25
CA LEU A 284 -6.00 3.83 -7.22
C LEU A 284 -6.44 2.81 -6.16
N THR A 285 -6.95 1.66 -6.60
CA THR A 285 -7.69 0.67 -5.80
C THR A 285 -6.81 -0.18 -4.87
N TYR A 286 -5.61 -0.54 -5.33
CA TYR A 286 -4.70 -1.46 -4.63
C TYR A 286 -3.45 -0.80 -4.06
N GLU A 287 -3.06 0.37 -4.55
CA GLU A 287 -1.84 1.06 -4.12
C GLU A 287 -2.16 2.38 -3.40
N ALA A 288 -2.83 3.31 -4.08
CA ALA A 288 -3.01 4.67 -3.54
C ALA A 288 -4.05 4.74 -2.39
N ALA A 289 -5.25 4.21 -2.58
CA ALA A 289 -6.33 4.24 -1.58
C ALA A 289 -5.95 3.56 -0.25
N PRO A 290 -5.38 2.33 -0.20
CA PRO A 290 -5.02 1.71 1.07
C PRO A 290 -3.94 2.50 1.82
N LEU A 291 -2.92 3.02 1.13
CA LEU A 291 -1.89 3.82 1.78
C LEU A 291 -2.41 5.21 2.21
N ALA A 292 -3.31 5.80 1.43
CA ALA A 292 -4.02 7.02 1.80
C ALA A 292 -4.85 6.85 3.08
N PHE A 293 -5.51 5.70 3.24
CA PHE A 293 -6.26 5.36 4.45
C PHE A 293 -5.33 5.30 5.66
N LEU A 294 -4.19 4.62 5.53
CA LEU A 294 -3.18 4.54 6.59
C LEU A 294 -2.60 5.92 6.95
N VAL A 295 -2.21 6.71 5.95
CA VAL A 295 -1.56 8.00 6.23
C VAL A 295 -2.51 8.95 6.95
N GLU A 296 -3.80 8.95 6.60
CA GLU A 296 -4.79 9.81 7.24
C GLU A 296 -5.02 9.40 8.71
N GLN A 297 -5.08 8.09 8.98
CA GLN A 297 -5.14 7.54 10.33
C GLN A 297 -3.88 7.87 11.15
N ALA A 298 -2.73 8.04 10.50
CA ALA A 298 -1.48 8.47 11.12
C ALA A 298 -1.30 10.00 11.18
N GLY A 299 -2.34 10.79 10.83
CA GLY A 299 -2.32 12.26 10.89
C GLY A 299 -1.73 12.98 9.67
N GLY A 300 -1.42 12.26 8.60
CA GLY A 300 -0.95 12.83 7.33
C GLY A 300 -2.06 13.10 6.33
N TYR A 301 -1.69 13.12 5.05
CA TYR A 301 -2.60 13.39 3.93
C TYR A 301 -2.11 12.69 2.65
N ALA A 302 -3.05 12.34 1.75
CA ALA A 302 -2.76 11.82 0.43
C ALA A 302 -3.65 12.50 -0.62
N SER A 303 -3.06 12.93 -1.72
CA SER A 303 -3.71 13.69 -2.79
C SER A 303 -3.26 13.19 -4.16
N ASP A 304 -4.12 13.33 -5.17
CA ASP A 304 -3.75 13.17 -6.59
C ASP A 304 -3.11 14.46 -7.18
N GLY A 305 -2.90 15.48 -6.35
CA GLY A 305 -2.44 16.81 -6.74
C GLY A 305 -3.57 17.82 -6.95
N LEU A 306 -4.83 17.35 -6.97
CA LEU A 306 -6.04 18.17 -7.08
C LEU A 306 -6.93 18.04 -5.85
N GLY A 307 -7.02 16.85 -5.27
CA GLY A 307 -7.82 16.57 -4.09
C GLY A 307 -7.50 15.22 -3.45
N ASN A 308 -8.25 14.88 -2.40
CA ASN A 308 -7.96 13.74 -1.56
C ASN A 308 -8.17 12.41 -2.29
N ILE A 309 -7.18 11.51 -2.24
CA ILE A 309 -7.23 10.18 -2.84
C ILE A 309 -8.43 9.35 -2.37
N LEU A 310 -8.81 9.47 -1.09
CA LEU A 310 -9.88 8.65 -0.52
C LEU A 310 -11.27 9.03 -1.06
N ASP A 311 -11.43 10.26 -1.57
CA ASP A 311 -12.70 10.77 -2.07
C ASP A 311 -12.93 10.45 -3.55
N ILE A 312 -11.93 9.88 -4.24
CA ILE A 312 -12.03 9.51 -5.64
C ILE A 312 -12.90 8.26 -5.80
N GLN A 313 -13.97 8.38 -6.58
CA GLN A 313 -14.79 7.24 -7.01
C GLN A 313 -14.08 6.49 -8.14
N PRO A 314 -13.66 5.21 -7.94
CA PRO A 314 -13.04 4.45 -9.01
C PRO A 314 -14.03 4.18 -10.14
N VAL A 315 -13.57 4.33 -11.39
CA VAL A 315 -14.36 4.01 -12.60
C VAL A 315 -13.89 2.73 -13.28
N ALA A 316 -12.72 2.22 -12.92
CA ALA A 316 -12.16 0.98 -13.41
C ALA A 316 -11.27 0.33 -12.36
N LEU A 317 -11.18 -0.99 -12.39
CA LEU A 317 -10.42 -1.78 -11.43
C LEU A 317 -8.93 -1.40 -11.41
N HIS A 318 -8.38 -1.18 -12.61
CA HIS A 318 -6.97 -0.85 -12.84
C HIS A 318 -6.74 0.64 -13.11
N GLN A 319 -7.66 1.50 -12.62
CA GLN A 319 -7.52 2.95 -12.77
C GLN A 319 -6.21 3.43 -12.14
N ARG A 320 -5.43 4.17 -12.91
CA ARG A 320 -4.20 4.82 -12.43
C ARG A 320 -4.49 6.22 -11.89
N THR A 321 -3.68 6.65 -10.93
CA THR A 321 -3.77 7.98 -10.31
C THR A 321 -2.38 8.53 -10.01
N PRO A 322 -2.15 9.85 -10.17
CA PRO A 322 -1.03 10.50 -9.50
C PRO A 322 -1.15 10.36 -7.98
N LEU A 323 -0.04 10.46 -7.27
CA LEU A 323 -0.02 10.32 -5.82
C LEU A 323 0.98 11.27 -5.18
N PHE A 324 0.54 11.99 -4.15
CA PHE A 324 1.34 12.76 -3.20
C PHE A 324 0.89 12.34 -1.82
N ILE A 325 1.79 11.79 -1.01
CA ILE A 325 1.41 11.14 0.25
C ILE A 325 2.47 11.34 1.32
N GLY A 326 2.05 11.74 2.52
CA GLY A 326 2.94 11.97 3.66
C GLY A 326 2.47 13.10 4.57
N ASN A 327 3.41 13.96 4.99
CA ASN A 327 3.09 15.13 5.83
C ASN A 327 2.07 16.04 5.14
N ARG A 328 0.99 16.37 5.86
CA ARG A 328 -0.12 17.17 5.34
C ARG A 328 0.34 18.48 4.71
N ASP A 329 1.18 19.24 5.40
CA ASP A 329 1.64 20.55 4.92
C ASP A 329 2.43 20.45 3.60
N LEU A 330 3.22 19.38 3.41
CA LEU A 330 3.95 19.17 2.17
C LEU A 330 3.03 18.77 1.02
N VAL A 331 2.03 17.92 1.29
CA VAL A 331 1.07 17.48 0.27
C VAL A 331 0.15 18.63 -0.15
N VAL A 332 -0.35 19.43 0.79
CA VAL A 332 -1.12 20.64 0.48
C VAL A 332 -0.27 21.64 -0.30
N LYS A 333 1.00 21.82 0.06
CA LYS A 333 1.93 22.67 -0.69
C LYS A 333 2.10 22.17 -2.13
N ALA A 334 2.12 20.86 -2.38
CA ALA A 334 2.15 20.32 -3.74
C ALA A 334 0.89 20.73 -4.54
N GLU A 335 -0.30 20.61 -3.95
CA GLU A 335 -1.56 21.06 -4.58
C GLU A 335 -1.54 22.57 -4.89
N GLU A 336 -0.99 23.39 -3.99
CA GLU A 336 -0.82 24.84 -4.19
C GLU A 336 0.07 25.14 -5.40
N PHE A 337 1.23 24.50 -5.49
CA PHE A 337 2.15 24.68 -6.63
C PHE A 337 1.52 24.21 -7.95
N ILE A 338 0.86 23.04 -7.96
CA ILE A 338 0.15 22.55 -9.15
C ILE A 338 -0.91 23.56 -9.58
N ARG A 339 -1.75 24.01 -8.65
CA ARG A 339 -2.81 25.00 -8.93
C ARG A 339 -2.24 26.31 -9.48
N GLN A 340 -1.16 26.82 -8.89
CA GLN A 340 -0.58 28.10 -9.25
C GLN A 340 0.09 28.07 -10.63
N TYR A 341 0.86 27.02 -10.93
CA TYR A 341 1.75 27.01 -12.09
C TYR A 341 1.22 26.20 -13.29
N ASP A 342 0.30 25.26 -13.07
CA ASP A 342 -0.23 24.43 -14.16
C ASP A 342 -1.55 24.97 -14.74
N GLN A 343 -2.26 25.85 -14.02
CA GLN A 343 -3.49 26.50 -14.51
C GLN A 343 -3.24 27.62 -15.55
N VAL A 344 -1.99 27.94 -15.88
CA VAL A 344 -1.63 29.02 -16.84
C VAL A 344 -1.66 28.54 -18.31
N ARG A 345 -2.23 27.36 -18.59
CA ARG A 345 -2.41 26.87 -19.97
C ARG A 345 -3.87 26.51 -20.23
N VAL A 346 -4.69 27.55 -20.41
CA VAL A 346 -5.98 27.45 -21.13
C VAL A 346 -5.75 27.81 -22.58
#